data_AF-A0A4U2ZLE3-F1
#
_entry.id   AF-A0A4U2ZLE3-F1
#
_cell.length_a   1.000
_cell.length_b   1.000
_cell.length_c   1.000
_cell.angle_alpha   90.00
_cell.angle_beta   90.00
_cell.angle_gamma   90.00
#
_symmetry.space_group_name_H-M   'P 1'
#
loop_
_entity.id
_entity.type
_entity.pdbx_description
1 polymer ?
#
loop_
_entity_poly.entity_id
_entity_poly.type
_entity_poly.pdbx_seq_one_letter_code
_entity_poly.pdbx_strand_id
1 'polypeptide(L)'
;GGESNVDCQKRAIKVLKELLNTYRGQKVVLGTHGAVMTLMMGYYDSKYDLNFLLQTSKPDIYRMEFNGQELVEIKRLWEIE
;
A
#
# COMPACT_ATOMS: atom_id res chain seq x y z
N GLY A 1 3.45 -19.25 -9.55
CA GLY A 1 2.16 -19.36 -8.86
C GLY A 1 1.13 -18.53 -9.59
N GLY A 2 -0.12 -18.99 -9.67
CA GLY A 2 -1.22 -18.32 -10.37
C GLY A 2 -2.22 -17.63 -9.43
N GLU A 3 -1.74 -16.96 -8.38
CA GLU A 3 -2.60 -16.20 -7.46
C GLU A 3 -3.26 -15.04 -8.23
N SER A 4 -4.56 -14.84 -8.02
CA SER A 4 -5.28 -13.72 -8.62
C SER A 4 -4.98 -12.40 -7.89
N ASN A 5 -5.16 -11.27 -8.57
CA ASN A 5 -5.02 -9.95 -7.92
C ASN A 5 -6.00 -9.77 -6.75
N VAL A 6 -7.20 -10.35 -6.84
CA VAL A 6 -8.22 -10.30 -5.79
C VAL A 6 -7.76 -11.06 -4.55
N ASP A 7 -7.20 -12.26 -4.71
CA ASP A 7 -6.72 -13.06 -3.59
C ASP A 7 -5.48 -12.44 -2.95
N CYS A 8 -4.56 -11.92 -3.78
CA CYS A 8 -3.38 -11.19 -3.33
C CYS A 8 -3.77 -9.94 -2.53
N GLN A 9 -4.74 -9.14 -3.00
CA GLN A 9 -5.22 -7.95 -2.29
C GLN A 9 -5.86 -8.31 -0.95
N LYS A 10 -6.72 -9.33 -0.90
CA LYS A 10 -7.32 -9.81 0.36
C LYS A 10 -6.26 -10.21 1.37
N ARG A 11 -5.25 -10.97 0.94
CA ARG A 11 -4.12 -11.40 1.79
C ARG A 11 -3.31 -10.20 2.27
N ALA A 12 -2.98 -9.27 1.37
CA ALA A 12 -2.22 -8.07 1.67
C ALA A 12 -2.93 -7.17 2.69
N ILE A 13 -4.24 -6.94 2.53
CA ILE A 13 -5.03 -6.10 3.43
C ILE A 13 -5.22 -6.73 4.80
N LYS A 14 -5.36 -8.06 4.88
CA LYS A 14 -5.38 -8.77 6.16
C LYS A 14 -4.11 -8.46 6.96
N VAL A 15 -2.94 -8.63 6.35
CA VAL A 15 -1.65 -8.35 6.99
C VAL A 15 -1.51 -6.87 7.34
N LEU A 16 -1.93 -5.96 6.45
CA LEU A 16 -1.86 -4.51 6.74
C LEU A 16 -2.71 -4.13 7.96
N LYS A 17 -3.94 -4.66 8.09
CA LYS A 17 -4.80 -4.41 9.26
C LYS A 17 -4.21 -4.96 10.55
N GLU A 18 -3.58 -6.14 10.50
CA GLU A 18 -2.86 -6.70 11.64
C GLU A 18 -1.68 -5.81 12.07
N LEU A 19 -0.93 -5.27 11.11
CA LEU A 19 0.17 -4.33 11.38
C LEU A 19 -0.32 -3.02 11.98
N LEU A 20 -1.40 -2.43 11.46
CA LEU A 20 -2.00 -1.20 12.00
C LEU A 20 -2.46 -1.37 13.46
N ASN A 21 -3.02 -2.53 13.80
CA ASN A 21 -3.41 -2.85 15.17
C ASN A 21 -2.19 -3.09 16.07
N THR A 22 -1.19 -3.83 15.60
CA THR A 22 -0.02 -4.24 16.39
C THR A 22 0.89 -3.06 16.71
N TYR A 23 1.09 -2.16 15.74
CA TYR A 23 2.00 -1.02 15.84
C TYR A 23 1.25 0.31 15.98
N ARG A 24 0.10 0.29 16.66
CA ARG A 24 -0.74 1.49 16.83
C ARG A 24 0.06 2.63 17.46
N GLY A 25 -0.03 3.81 16.83
CA GLY A 25 0.68 5.02 17.28
C GLY A 25 2.17 5.07 16.92
N GLN A 26 2.70 4.06 16.21
CA GLN A 26 4.09 4.01 15.76
C GLN A 26 4.21 4.28 14.26
N LYS A 27 5.42 4.64 13.82
CA LYS A 27 5.77 4.75 12.40
C LYS A 27 6.43 3.45 11.96
N VAL A 28 5.87 2.79 10.95
CA VAL A 28 6.35 1.51 10.42
C VAL A 28 6.79 1.70 8.98
N VAL A 29 7.94 1.13 8.61
CA VAL A 29 8.43 1.07 7.22
C VAL A 29 8.14 -0.33 6.67
N LEU A 30 7.48 -0.39 5.52
CA LEU A 30 7.14 -1.64 4.83
C LEU A 30 7.86 -1.72 3.48
N GLY A 31 8.78 -2.69 3.34
CA GLY A 31 9.37 -3.05 2.06
C GLY A 31 8.50 -4.07 1.32
N THR A 32 8.11 -3.79 0.08
CA THR A 32 7.29 -4.70 -0.74
C THR A 32 7.52 -4.49 -2.24
N HIS A 33 6.87 -5.29 -3.07
CA HIS A 33 6.86 -5.13 -4.53
C HIS A 33 5.76 -4.14 -4.98
N GLY A 34 6.00 -3.44 -6.10
CA GLY A 34 5.07 -2.45 -6.64
C GLY A 34 3.64 -2.96 -6.86
N ALA A 35 3.49 -4.22 -7.30
CA ALA A 35 2.17 -4.83 -7.49
C ALA A 35 1.39 -4.97 -6.17
N VAL A 36 2.04 -5.46 -5.10
CA VAL A 36 1.41 -5.61 -3.78
C VAL A 36 1.11 -4.24 -3.18
N MET A 37 2.04 -3.28 -3.30
CA MET A 37 1.83 -1.89 -2.89
C MET A 37 0.60 -1.28 -3.57
N THR A 38 0.49 -1.44 -4.90
CA THR A 38 -0.64 -0.94 -5.69
C THR A 38 -1.95 -1.58 -5.22
N LEU A 39 -1.99 -2.90 -5.03
CA LEU A 39 -3.18 -3.58 -4.52
C LEU A 39 -3.57 -3.11 -3.12
N MET A 40 -2.61 -2.89 -2.22
CA MET A 40 -2.87 -2.36 -0.88
C MET A 40 -3.47 -0.96 -0.93
N MET A 41 -2.91 -0.06 -1.74
CA MET A 41 -3.39 1.31 -1.88
C MET A 41 -4.75 1.35 -2.60
N GLY A 42 -4.92 0.52 -3.64
CA GLY A 42 -6.14 0.37 -4.43
C GLY A 42 -7.36 -0.12 -3.66
N TYR A 43 -7.14 -0.81 -2.53
CA TYR A 43 -8.22 -1.19 -1.61
C TYR A 43 -8.90 0.03 -0.97
N TYR A 44 -8.12 1.10 -0.70
CA TYR A 44 -8.63 2.30 -0.05
C TYR A 44 -8.98 3.41 -1.04
N ASP A 45 -8.30 3.48 -2.17
CA ASP A 45 -8.54 4.50 -3.20
C ASP A 45 -8.32 3.88 -4.60
N SER A 46 -9.41 3.77 -5.37
CA SER A 46 -9.41 3.10 -6.67
C SER A 46 -8.53 3.75 -7.73
N LYS A 47 -7.99 4.96 -7.48
CA LYS A 47 -7.02 5.59 -8.39
C LYS A 47 -5.68 4.85 -8.45
N TYR A 48 -5.37 4.04 -7.44
CA TYR A 48 -4.17 3.19 -7.43
C TYR A 48 -4.46 1.87 -8.15
N ASP A 49 -4.48 1.96 -9.48
CA ASP A 49 -4.81 0.87 -10.39
C ASP A 49 -3.58 0.37 -11.18
N LEU A 50 -3.82 -0.37 -12.26
CA LEU A 50 -2.75 -0.84 -13.14
C LEU A 50 -1.95 0.31 -13.77
N ASN A 51 -2.59 1.43 -14.11
CA ASN A 51 -1.89 2.57 -14.70
C ASN A 51 -0.94 3.19 -13.69
N PHE A 52 -1.38 3.32 -12.42
CA PHE A 52 -0.50 3.73 -11.33
C PHE A 52 0.72 2.81 -11.21
N LEU A 53 0.52 1.48 -11.15
CA LEU A 53 1.61 0.51 -11.05
C LEU A 53 2.67 0.71 -12.15
N LEU A 54 2.21 0.88 -13.40
CA LEU A 54 3.08 1.05 -14.56
C LEU A 54 3.89 2.36 -14.53
N GLN A 55 3.41 3.37 -13.80
CA GLN A 55 4.07 4.67 -13.63
C GLN A 55 5.01 4.73 -12.40
N THR A 56 5.00 3.73 -11.52
CA THR A 56 5.86 3.73 -10.32
C THR A 56 7.36 3.66 -10.65
N SER A 57 8.15 4.51 -10.00
CA SER A 57 9.63 4.44 -10.03
C SER A 57 10.16 3.29 -9.17
N LYS A 58 11.47 3.03 -9.22
CA LYS A 58 12.13 2.00 -8.41
C LYS A 58 13.45 2.55 -7.86
N PRO A 59 13.50 2.94 -6.56
CA PRO A 59 12.43 2.85 -5.57
C PRO A 59 11.31 3.88 -5.81
N ASP A 60 10.18 3.69 -5.12
CA ASP A 60 9.09 4.66 -5.01
C ASP A 60 8.51 4.55 -3.60
N ILE A 61 8.34 5.68 -2.91
CA ILE A 61 8.03 5.73 -1.48
C ILE A 61 6.74 6.50 -1.29
N TYR A 62 5.79 5.88 -0.58
CA TYR A 62 4.51 6.47 -0.21
C TYR A 62 4.31 6.38 1.31
N ARG A 63 3.85 7.48 1.89
CA ARG A 63 3.36 7.53 3.28
C ARG A 63 1.85 7.37 3.25
N MET A 64 1.35 6.36 3.94
CA MET A 64 -0.07 6.18 4.20
C MET A 64 -0.35 6.53 5.67
N GLU A 65 -1.22 7.49 5.92
CA GLU A 65 -1.63 7.90 7.27
C GLU A 65 -3.00 7.29 7.61
N PHE A 66 -3.13 6.77 8.83
CA PHE A 66 -4.33 6.06 9.27
C PHE A 66 -4.84 6.57 10.62
N ASN A 67 -6.15 6.70 10.75
CA ASN A 67 -6.85 6.82 12.03
C ASN A 67 -7.48 5.47 12.37
N GLY A 68 -6.79 4.67 13.19
CA GLY A 68 -7.15 3.27 13.39
C GLY A 68 -6.95 2.47 12.11
N GLN A 69 -8.03 2.03 11.47
CA GLN A 69 -8.01 1.32 10.18
C GLN A 69 -8.55 2.17 9.02
N GLU A 70 -8.96 3.41 9.29
CA GLU A 70 -9.43 4.34 8.28
C GLU A 70 -8.24 5.08 7.69
N LEU A 71 -8.13 5.06 6.36
CA LEU A 71 -7.11 5.82 5.65
C LEU A 71 -7.46 7.32 5.67
N VAL A 72 -6.50 8.13 6.10
CA VAL A 72 -6.63 9.60 6.16
C VAL A 72 -5.97 10.25 4.95
N GLU A 73 -4.73 9.86 4.64
CA GLU A 73 -3.94 10.47 3.56
C GLU A 73 -3.01 9.43 2.92
N ILE A 74 -2.77 9.57 1.61
CA ILE A 74 -1.63 8.97 0.93
C ILE A 74 -0.79 10.08 0.29
N LYS A 75 0.47 10.16 0.68
CA LYS A 75 1.45 11.13 0.15
C LYS A 75 2.63 10.42 -0.48
N ARG A 76 2.93 10.71 -1.75
CA ARG A 76 4.19 10.30 -2.37
C ARG A 76 5.32 11.10 -1.76
N LEU A 77 6.36 10.41 -1.31
CA LEU A 77 7.56 11.01 -0.71
C LEU A 77 8.80 10.89 -1.61
N TRP A 78 8.73 10.06 -2.65
CA TRP A 78 9.83 9.89 -3.58
C TRP A 78 9.81 10.96 -4.67
N GLU A 79 10.92 11.67 -4.78
CA GLU A 79 11.20 12.63 -5.85
C GLU A 79 12.27 11.99 -6.74
N ILE A 80 12.04 12.03 -8.06
CA ILE A 80 13.03 11.60 -9.04
C ILE A 80 13.89 12.83 -9.31
N GLU A 81 15.19 12.75 -9.02
CA GLU A 81 16.17 13.73 -9.51
C GLU A 81 16.30 13.68 -11.03
#